data_AF-A0A960TMC5-F1
#
_entry.id   AF-A0A960TMC5-F1
#
_cell.length_a   1.000
_cell.length_b   1.000
_cell.length_c   1.000
_cell.angle_alpha   90.00
_cell.angle_beta   90.00
_cell.angle_gamma   90.00
#
_symmetry.space_group_name_H-M   'P 1'
#
loop_
_entity.id
_entity.type
_entity.pdbx_description
1 polymer ?
#
loop_
_entity_poly.entity_id
_entity_poly.type
_entity_poly.pdbx_seq_one_letter_code
_entity_poly.pdbx_strand_id
1 'polypeptide(L)'
;MVNFFFGLELSRRIQCSEKEKDQLLIFVRNTISLAYEFSEHGYEAIRDKLNEPTLSFGLGLIESGASILSAEKILKYRLLTSENRGKKFLEKLISTEAILSTYRTEHPTILMYRLFSYLGEKYSRENGLFLEMRNVSQKRHRYTEYFAGLEKSEKPPLDFLNLHPFHKILEFDQRQKEFLLLDLNPFDIAYTLQDLEDYLKKPIYFALSRETAEMVKYASDWIEKNPDRRKSFQNLITSRMKGIEPNSIELRKAKFPFSLLPKGEDFLDRLKLDSGEKSKLIQLVVVLMSVASSIREKGFLESRVILSQIDDEKNPFLKFSLGLVLDGYSPQFIQDVLEKFILSDNAYGFEFVRSLFVLEGCIFLSRGATEEVILDYFLQTLGEEYREKIEVFIDEMFDK
;
A
#
# COMPACT_ATOMS: atom_id res chain seq x y z
N MET A 1 -1.81 -17.72 -4.03
CA MET A 1 -1.53 -18.42 -5.30
C MET A 1 -2.66 -18.12 -6.30
N VAL A 2 -2.76 -16.87 -6.79
CA VAL A 2 -3.87 -16.41 -7.68
C VAL A 2 -3.43 -15.47 -8.82
N ASN A 3 -2.24 -14.87 -8.85
CA ASN A 3 -2.12 -13.58 -9.57
C ASN A 3 -1.76 -13.59 -11.07
N PHE A 4 -1.16 -14.62 -11.67
CA PHE A 4 -0.70 -14.50 -13.08
C PHE A 4 -1.76 -14.86 -14.14
N PHE A 5 -2.51 -15.94 -13.95
CA PHE A 5 -3.55 -16.37 -14.91
C PHE A 5 -4.81 -15.48 -14.87
N PHE A 6 -5.09 -14.83 -13.74
CA PHE A 6 -6.12 -13.80 -13.66
C PHE A 6 -5.73 -12.54 -14.44
N GLY A 7 -4.45 -12.19 -14.53
CA GLY A 7 -3.98 -10.95 -15.16
C GLY A 7 -4.40 -10.77 -16.62
N LEU A 8 -4.27 -11.80 -17.46
CA LEU A 8 -4.53 -11.68 -18.91
C LEU A 8 -6.02 -11.65 -19.29
N GLU A 9 -6.84 -12.48 -18.66
CA GLU A 9 -8.29 -12.49 -18.94
C GLU A 9 -8.97 -11.28 -18.28
N LEU A 10 -8.54 -10.91 -17.06
CA LEU A 10 -9.03 -9.71 -16.40
C LEU A 10 -8.61 -8.46 -17.17
N SER A 11 -7.35 -8.36 -17.63
CA SER A 11 -6.86 -7.22 -18.43
C SER A 11 -7.67 -7.03 -19.71
N ARG A 12 -8.00 -8.11 -20.42
CA ARG A 12 -8.88 -8.05 -21.60
C ARG A 12 -10.29 -7.57 -21.27
N ARG A 13 -10.83 -7.95 -20.11
CA ARG A 13 -12.20 -7.60 -19.71
C ARG A 13 -12.35 -6.20 -19.14
N ILE A 14 -11.28 -5.63 -18.57
CA ILE A 14 -11.29 -4.27 -17.97
C ILE A 14 -11.01 -3.15 -18.98
N GLN A 15 -10.67 -3.47 -20.24
CA GLN A 15 -10.40 -2.45 -21.26
C GLN A 15 -11.59 -1.51 -21.43
N CYS A 16 -11.37 -0.24 -21.08
CA CYS A 16 -12.34 0.84 -21.19
C CYS A 16 -11.73 2.00 -21.98
N SER A 17 -12.55 2.69 -22.73
CA SER A 17 -12.19 3.98 -23.33
C SER A 17 -12.06 5.07 -22.26
N GLU A 18 -11.31 6.13 -22.55
CA GLU A 18 -11.21 7.30 -21.65
C GLU A 18 -12.58 7.90 -21.32
N LYS A 19 -13.49 7.96 -22.32
CA LYS A 19 -14.87 8.42 -22.11
C LYS A 19 -15.64 7.54 -21.11
N GLU A 20 -15.41 6.23 -21.12
CA GLU A 20 -16.02 5.33 -20.13
C GLU A 20 -15.38 5.51 -18.76
N LYS A 21 -14.06 5.73 -18.69
CA LYS A 21 -13.35 6.03 -17.43
C LYS A 21 -13.82 7.33 -16.78
N ASP A 22 -14.13 8.37 -17.57
CA ASP A 22 -14.74 9.61 -17.07
C ASP A 22 -16.10 9.36 -16.39
N GLN A 23 -16.90 8.45 -16.95
CA GLN A 23 -18.18 8.06 -16.34
C GLN A 23 -17.97 7.21 -15.08
N LEU A 24 -16.99 6.31 -15.12
CA LEU A 24 -16.61 5.48 -14.00
C LEU A 24 -16.03 6.30 -12.85
N LEU A 25 -15.43 7.46 -13.12
CA LEU A 25 -14.93 8.36 -12.09
C LEU A 25 -16.04 8.81 -11.13
N ILE A 26 -17.19 9.18 -11.68
CA ILE A 26 -18.38 9.55 -10.89
C ILE A 26 -18.85 8.34 -10.08
N PHE A 27 -18.86 7.17 -10.70
CA PHE A 27 -19.22 5.91 -10.05
C PHE A 27 -18.29 5.55 -8.88
N VAL A 28 -16.97 5.69 -9.05
CA VAL A 28 -15.96 5.47 -8.01
C VAL A 28 -16.19 6.41 -6.83
N ARG A 29 -16.37 7.71 -7.09
CA ARG A 29 -16.64 8.69 -6.02
C ARG A 29 -17.90 8.38 -5.24
N ASN A 30 -18.99 8.01 -5.92
CA ASN A 30 -20.24 7.62 -5.28
C ASN A 30 -20.08 6.34 -4.46
N THR A 31 -19.37 5.35 -5.01
CA THR A 31 -19.10 4.07 -4.34
C THR A 31 -18.28 4.28 -3.06
N ILE A 32 -17.24 5.10 -3.13
CA ILE A 32 -16.44 5.51 -1.99
C ILE A 32 -17.34 6.13 -0.92
N SER A 33 -18.14 7.14 -1.28
CA SER A 33 -19.06 7.81 -0.36
C SER A 33 -20.04 6.85 0.32
N LEU A 34 -20.61 5.90 -0.43
CA LEU A 34 -21.52 4.89 0.12
C LEU A 34 -20.81 3.94 1.08
N ALA A 35 -19.57 3.53 0.77
CA ALA A 35 -18.78 2.66 1.64
C ALA A 35 -18.44 3.35 2.98
N TYR A 36 -18.15 4.66 2.96
CA TYR A 36 -17.98 5.45 4.17
C TYR A 36 -19.27 5.54 4.98
N GLU A 37 -20.36 5.92 4.33
CA GLU A 37 -21.65 6.10 5.00
C GLU A 37 -22.14 4.78 5.62
N PHE A 38 -21.94 3.65 4.92
CA PHE A 38 -22.19 2.32 5.47
C PHE A 38 -21.34 2.03 6.71
N SER A 39 -20.06 2.39 6.67
CA SER A 39 -19.13 2.10 7.77
C SER A 39 -19.47 2.93 9.03
N GLU A 40 -19.94 4.15 8.85
CA GLU A 40 -20.30 5.07 9.94
C GLU A 40 -21.72 4.87 10.47
N HIS A 41 -22.68 4.54 9.59
CA HIS A 41 -24.11 4.56 9.92
C HIS A 41 -24.84 3.24 9.65
N GLY A 42 -24.15 2.23 9.14
CA GLY A 42 -24.71 0.90 8.86
C GLY A 42 -25.54 0.83 7.57
N TYR A 43 -26.14 -0.34 7.33
CA TYR A 43 -26.86 -0.64 6.09
C TYR A 43 -28.13 0.22 5.89
N GLU A 44 -28.93 0.39 6.94
CA GLU A 44 -30.21 1.10 6.84
C GLU A 44 -30.04 2.56 6.38
N ALA A 45 -28.92 3.21 6.73
CA ALA A 45 -28.63 4.59 6.33
C ALA A 45 -28.42 4.75 4.82
N ILE A 46 -27.96 3.71 4.14
CA ILE A 46 -27.62 3.76 2.71
C ILE A 46 -28.59 2.96 1.83
N ARG A 47 -29.54 2.23 2.42
CA ARG A 47 -30.44 1.29 1.73
C ARG A 47 -31.15 1.93 0.54
N ASP A 48 -31.71 3.12 0.73
CA ASP A 48 -32.45 3.85 -0.32
C ASP A 48 -31.54 4.50 -1.37
N LYS A 49 -30.23 4.54 -1.12
CA LYS A 49 -29.21 5.09 -2.02
C LYS A 49 -28.56 4.00 -2.88
N LEU A 50 -28.77 2.72 -2.56
CA LEU A 50 -28.17 1.58 -3.23
C LEU A 50 -28.88 1.24 -4.54
N ASN A 51 -28.54 1.98 -5.59
CA ASN A 51 -29.06 1.75 -6.93
C ASN A 51 -28.26 0.69 -7.73
N GLU A 52 -27.03 0.35 -7.30
CA GLU A 52 -26.20 -0.63 -8.01
C GLU A 52 -26.41 -2.04 -7.42
N PRO A 53 -26.85 -3.03 -8.23
CA PRO A 53 -27.22 -4.36 -7.73
C PRO A 53 -26.09 -5.13 -7.03
N THR A 54 -24.84 -4.95 -7.46
CA THR A 54 -23.69 -5.64 -6.88
C THR A 54 -23.38 -5.10 -5.48
N LEU A 55 -23.37 -3.77 -5.30
CA LEU A 55 -23.26 -3.10 -4.00
C LEU A 55 -24.40 -3.52 -3.08
N SER A 56 -25.64 -3.45 -3.55
CA SER A 56 -26.81 -3.85 -2.76
C SER A 56 -26.71 -5.29 -2.26
N PHE A 57 -26.38 -6.22 -3.16
CA PHE A 57 -26.18 -7.62 -2.82
C PHE A 57 -25.02 -7.82 -1.84
N GLY A 58 -23.84 -7.25 -2.12
CA GLY A 58 -22.65 -7.50 -1.32
C GLY A 58 -22.69 -6.85 0.06
N LEU A 59 -23.29 -5.66 0.19
CA LEU A 59 -23.51 -5.02 1.50
C LEU A 59 -24.61 -5.75 2.29
N GLY A 60 -25.62 -6.31 1.62
CA GLY A 60 -26.59 -7.21 2.25
C GLY A 60 -25.94 -8.50 2.79
N LEU A 61 -24.86 -9.00 2.16
CA LEU A 61 -24.08 -10.09 2.76
C LEU A 61 -23.46 -9.65 4.11
N ILE A 62 -22.95 -8.40 4.22
CA ILE A 62 -22.35 -7.89 5.46
C ILE A 62 -23.42 -7.86 6.55
N GLU A 63 -24.57 -7.29 6.23
CA GLU A 63 -25.71 -7.18 7.12
C GLU A 63 -26.19 -8.56 7.62
N SER A 64 -26.21 -9.56 6.73
CA SER A 64 -26.58 -10.94 7.07
C SER A 64 -25.55 -11.68 7.95
N GLY A 65 -24.40 -11.04 8.27
CA GLY A 65 -23.35 -11.63 9.09
C GLY A 65 -22.51 -12.68 8.34
N ALA A 66 -22.47 -12.63 7.01
CA ALA A 66 -21.62 -13.54 6.24
C ALA A 66 -20.14 -13.32 6.61
N SER A 67 -19.35 -14.40 6.66
CA SER A 67 -17.91 -14.27 6.88
C SER A 67 -17.24 -13.59 5.69
N ILE A 68 -16.16 -12.83 5.94
CA ILE A 68 -15.38 -12.19 4.88
C ILE A 68 -14.91 -13.17 3.81
N LEU A 69 -14.47 -14.37 4.20
CA LEU A 69 -13.99 -15.39 3.25
C LEU A 69 -15.14 -15.92 2.38
N SER A 70 -16.33 -16.11 2.97
CA SER A 70 -17.53 -16.51 2.24
C SER A 70 -17.96 -15.42 1.25
N ALA A 71 -18.02 -14.17 1.71
CA ALA A 71 -18.38 -13.03 0.88
C ALA A 71 -17.39 -12.85 -0.29
N GLU A 72 -16.09 -12.92 -0.02
CA GLU A 72 -15.04 -12.85 -1.04
C GLU A 72 -15.20 -13.96 -2.08
N LYS A 73 -15.42 -15.20 -1.66
CA LYS A 73 -15.63 -16.32 -2.58
C LYS A 73 -16.88 -16.12 -3.44
N ILE A 74 -17.99 -15.69 -2.84
CA ILE A 74 -19.27 -15.46 -3.54
C ILE A 74 -19.12 -14.32 -4.57
N LEU A 75 -18.55 -13.19 -4.16
CA LEU A 75 -18.38 -12.02 -5.03
C LEU A 75 -17.41 -12.31 -6.18
N LYS A 76 -16.27 -12.97 -5.90
CA LYS A 76 -15.34 -13.41 -6.95
C LYS A 76 -16.01 -14.36 -7.93
N TYR A 77 -16.77 -15.34 -7.45
CA TYR A 77 -17.49 -16.27 -8.32
C TYR A 77 -18.47 -15.50 -9.23
N ARG A 78 -19.29 -14.61 -8.68
CA ARG A 78 -20.24 -13.79 -9.46
C ARG A 78 -19.55 -12.92 -10.50
N LEU A 79 -18.39 -12.35 -10.17
CA LEU A 79 -17.61 -11.54 -11.10
C LEU A 79 -17.07 -12.40 -12.26
N LEU A 80 -16.49 -13.55 -11.94
CA LEU A 80 -15.87 -14.45 -12.91
C LEU A 80 -16.88 -15.08 -13.86
N THR A 81 -18.03 -15.52 -13.34
CA THR A 81 -19.11 -16.09 -14.16
C THR A 81 -19.91 -15.06 -14.92
N SER A 82 -19.69 -13.76 -14.70
CA SER A 82 -20.36 -12.73 -15.49
C SER A 82 -19.81 -12.71 -16.92
N GLU A 83 -20.65 -12.44 -17.90
CA GLU A 83 -20.23 -12.24 -19.30
C GLU A 83 -19.86 -10.76 -19.58
N ASN A 84 -19.93 -9.91 -18.57
CA ASN A 84 -19.68 -8.47 -18.71
C ASN A 84 -18.24 -8.20 -19.16
N ARG A 85 -18.07 -7.15 -19.97
CA ARG A 85 -16.80 -6.57 -20.41
C ARG A 85 -16.83 -5.05 -20.37
N GLY A 86 -15.66 -4.43 -20.47
CA GLY A 86 -15.46 -2.98 -20.47
C GLY A 86 -16.06 -2.32 -19.24
N LYS A 87 -16.73 -1.17 -19.45
CA LYS A 87 -17.29 -0.34 -18.37
C LYS A 87 -18.12 -1.14 -17.36
N LYS A 88 -19.07 -1.96 -17.84
CA LYS A 88 -19.97 -2.75 -16.97
C LYS A 88 -19.26 -3.82 -16.16
N PHE A 89 -18.13 -4.32 -16.64
CA PHE A 89 -17.30 -5.23 -15.86
C PHE A 89 -16.52 -4.46 -14.80
N LEU A 90 -15.96 -3.30 -15.17
CA LEU A 90 -15.22 -2.47 -14.24
C LEU A 90 -16.09 -1.92 -13.10
N GLU A 91 -17.33 -1.52 -13.38
CA GLU A 91 -18.32 -1.14 -12.34
C GLU A 91 -18.48 -2.26 -11.31
N LYS A 92 -18.70 -3.51 -11.77
CA LYS A 92 -18.83 -4.67 -10.86
C LYS A 92 -17.55 -4.97 -10.08
N LEU A 93 -16.39 -4.79 -10.71
CA LEU A 93 -15.10 -5.00 -10.06
C LEU A 93 -14.87 -3.94 -8.97
N ILE A 94 -15.14 -2.67 -9.26
CA ILE A 94 -15.09 -1.54 -8.32
C ILE A 94 -16.06 -1.78 -7.15
N SER A 95 -17.32 -2.16 -7.43
CA SER A 95 -18.29 -2.50 -6.37
C SER A 95 -17.79 -3.63 -5.49
N THR A 96 -17.25 -4.69 -6.11
CA THR A 96 -16.75 -5.86 -5.38
C THR A 96 -15.58 -5.49 -4.47
N GLU A 97 -14.61 -4.73 -4.97
CA GLU A 97 -13.48 -4.27 -4.18
C GLU A 97 -13.95 -3.36 -3.03
N ALA A 98 -14.88 -2.45 -3.30
CA ALA A 98 -15.45 -1.57 -2.27
C ALA A 98 -16.11 -2.35 -1.13
N ILE A 99 -16.96 -3.33 -1.47
CA ILE A 99 -17.61 -4.21 -0.49
C ILE A 99 -16.56 -4.94 0.35
N LEU A 100 -15.52 -5.50 -0.28
CA LEU A 100 -14.48 -6.24 0.42
C LEU A 100 -13.63 -5.35 1.32
N SER A 101 -13.29 -4.14 0.88
CA SER A 101 -12.62 -3.14 1.72
C SER A 101 -13.47 -2.74 2.92
N THR A 102 -14.78 -2.57 2.74
CA THR A 102 -15.72 -2.33 3.85
C THR A 102 -15.76 -3.50 4.83
N TYR A 103 -15.82 -4.75 4.34
CA TYR A 103 -15.73 -5.96 5.17
C TYR A 103 -14.46 -6.00 6.02
N ARG A 104 -13.34 -5.52 5.45
CA ARG A 104 -12.02 -5.48 6.09
C ARG A 104 -11.84 -4.26 6.99
N THR A 105 -12.85 -3.39 7.08
CA THR A 105 -12.78 -2.09 7.76
C THR A 105 -11.52 -1.32 7.34
N GLU A 106 -11.18 -1.38 6.04
CA GLU A 106 -10.00 -0.72 5.49
C GLU A 106 -10.12 0.80 5.64
N HIS A 107 -8.98 1.46 5.83
CA HIS A 107 -8.99 2.91 5.96
C HIS A 107 -9.57 3.55 4.68
N PRO A 108 -10.45 4.54 4.83
CA PRO A 108 -10.81 5.56 3.84
C PRO A 108 -9.88 5.71 2.62
N THR A 109 -8.65 6.14 2.86
CA THR A 109 -7.62 6.38 1.85
C THR A 109 -7.17 5.10 1.11
N ILE A 110 -7.10 3.94 1.78
CA ILE A 110 -6.75 2.64 1.17
C ILE A 110 -7.80 2.25 0.12
N LEU A 111 -9.08 2.39 0.48
CA LEU A 111 -10.19 2.16 -0.45
C LEU A 111 -10.07 3.08 -1.66
N MET A 112 -9.81 4.38 -1.44
CA MET A 112 -9.62 5.33 -2.54
C MET A 112 -8.50 4.88 -3.49
N TYR A 113 -7.31 4.59 -2.97
CA TYR A 113 -6.19 4.11 -3.80
C TYR A 113 -6.55 2.86 -4.61
N ARG A 114 -7.19 1.87 -3.97
CA ARG A 114 -7.63 0.65 -4.65
C ARG A 114 -8.61 0.96 -5.79
N LEU A 115 -9.62 1.81 -5.54
CA LEU A 115 -10.66 2.05 -6.54
C LEU A 115 -10.21 2.92 -7.70
N PHE A 116 -9.47 3.99 -7.45
CA PHE A 116 -8.99 4.85 -8.54
C PHE A 116 -7.88 4.18 -9.37
N SER A 117 -7.13 3.23 -8.80
CA SER A 117 -6.13 2.46 -9.58
C SER A 117 -6.73 1.69 -10.76
N TYR A 118 -8.03 1.38 -10.72
CA TYR A 118 -8.74 0.77 -11.85
C TYR A 118 -8.99 1.72 -13.02
N LEU A 119 -8.90 3.04 -12.80
CA LEU A 119 -9.11 4.06 -13.84
C LEU A 119 -7.79 4.49 -14.50
N GLY A 120 -6.66 4.22 -13.85
CA GLY A 120 -5.34 4.59 -14.34
C GLY A 120 -4.78 5.85 -13.69
N GLU A 121 -3.53 6.13 -14.04
CA GLU A 121 -2.66 7.11 -13.38
C GLU A 121 -3.25 8.51 -13.41
N LYS A 122 -3.70 8.93 -14.60
CA LYS A 122 -4.30 10.25 -14.84
C LYS A 122 -5.41 10.58 -13.84
N TYR A 123 -6.36 9.65 -13.68
CA TYR A 123 -7.52 9.85 -12.82
C TYR A 123 -7.15 9.89 -11.35
N SER A 124 -6.19 9.06 -10.95
CA SER A 124 -5.69 9.06 -9.57
C SER A 124 -5.01 10.39 -9.22
N ARG A 125 -4.25 10.95 -10.17
CA ARG A 125 -3.63 12.28 -10.03
C ARG A 125 -4.64 13.40 -9.90
N GLU A 126 -5.59 13.49 -10.83
CA GLU A 126 -6.56 14.59 -10.90
C GLU A 126 -7.57 14.58 -9.73
N ASN A 127 -7.81 13.41 -9.13
CA ASN A 127 -8.85 13.23 -8.12
C ASN A 127 -8.32 13.15 -6.69
N GLY A 128 -7.09 13.61 -6.48
CA GLY A 128 -6.60 13.95 -5.16
C GLY A 128 -6.00 12.81 -4.34
N LEU A 129 -5.76 11.64 -4.93
CA LEU A 129 -4.90 10.63 -4.29
C LEU A 129 -3.47 11.13 -4.07
N PHE A 130 -3.02 12.08 -4.89
CA PHE A 130 -1.76 12.81 -4.67
C PHE A 130 -1.92 14.06 -3.78
N LEU A 131 -3.15 14.56 -3.58
CA LEU A 131 -3.40 15.79 -2.81
C LEU A 131 -3.65 15.50 -1.33
N GLU A 132 -4.14 14.32 -0.94
CA GLU A 132 -4.12 13.93 0.48
C GLU A 132 -2.69 13.88 1.05
N MET A 133 -1.69 13.60 0.21
CA MET A 133 -0.26 13.73 0.55
C MET A 133 0.18 15.19 0.80
N ARG A 134 -0.55 16.19 0.29
CA ARG A 134 -0.26 17.63 0.51
C ARG A 134 -0.95 18.22 1.75
N ASN A 135 -2.02 17.58 2.27
CA ASN A 135 -2.75 18.05 3.47
C ASN A 135 -2.17 17.56 4.81
N VAL A 136 -0.96 17.01 4.77
CA VAL A 136 -0.12 16.66 5.92
C VAL A 136 0.13 17.87 6.85
N SER A 137 -0.02 19.12 6.36
CA SER A 137 0.10 20.35 7.16
C SER A 137 -1.08 20.61 8.11
N GLN A 138 -2.34 20.39 7.69
CA GLN A 138 -3.50 20.54 8.58
C GLN A 138 -3.63 19.41 9.60
N LYS A 139 -3.24 18.18 9.22
CA LYS A 139 -3.13 17.05 10.14
C LYS A 139 -2.04 17.26 11.21
N ARG A 140 -1.01 18.08 10.91
CA ARG A 140 0.14 18.32 11.81
C ARG A 140 -0.29 18.96 13.13
N HIS A 141 -1.27 19.86 13.07
CA HIS A 141 -1.75 20.60 14.24
C HIS A 141 -2.43 19.68 15.27
N ARG A 142 -3.29 18.75 14.82
CA ARG A 142 -3.97 17.78 15.69
C ARG A 142 -3.03 16.76 16.35
N TYR A 143 -1.86 16.49 15.75
CA TYR A 143 -0.84 15.61 16.33
C TYR A 143 0.02 16.32 17.36
N THR A 144 0.42 17.56 17.09
CA THR A 144 1.16 18.36 18.06
C THR A 144 0.36 18.49 19.36
N GLU A 145 -0.96 18.69 19.28
CA GLU A 145 -1.85 18.73 20.44
C GLU A 145 -1.96 17.38 21.17
N TYR A 146 -2.06 16.27 20.43
CA TYR A 146 -2.14 14.92 21.00
C TYR A 146 -0.85 14.50 21.71
N PHE A 147 0.32 14.71 21.07
CA PHE A 147 1.61 14.41 21.68
C PHE A 147 1.94 15.34 22.87
N ALA A 148 1.50 16.61 22.82
CA ALA A 148 1.57 17.51 23.97
C ALA A 148 0.69 17.06 25.14
N GLY A 149 -0.38 16.29 24.87
CA GLY A 149 -1.19 15.60 25.89
C GLY A 149 -0.43 14.44 26.55
N LEU A 150 0.26 13.62 25.74
CA LEU A 150 1.06 12.48 26.23
C LEU A 150 2.30 12.91 27.05
N GLU A 151 2.83 14.11 26.81
CA GLU A 151 3.95 14.70 27.57
C GLU A 151 3.63 15.02 29.04
N LYS A 152 2.35 15.05 29.42
CA LYS A 152 1.93 15.39 30.79
C LYS A 152 1.77 14.18 31.71
N SER A 153 2.04 12.97 31.24
CA SER A 153 1.91 11.74 32.05
C SER A 153 3.17 11.47 32.89
N GLU A 154 3.01 11.25 34.20
CA GLU A 154 4.10 10.89 35.11
C GLU A 154 4.52 9.43 34.92
N LYS A 155 5.83 9.15 35.04
CA LYS A 155 6.39 7.79 34.90
C LYS A 155 6.12 6.96 36.18
N PRO A 156 5.62 5.72 36.09
CA PRO A 156 5.56 4.80 37.23
C PRO A 156 6.83 3.91 37.32
N PRO A 157 6.97 3.11 38.40
CA PRO A 157 8.14 2.25 38.65
C PRO A 157 8.24 1.09 37.65
N LEU A 158 9.46 0.62 37.41
CA LEU A 158 9.84 -0.39 36.39
C LEU A 158 9.22 -1.79 36.55
N ASP A 159 8.45 -2.08 37.60
CA ASP A 159 8.03 -3.45 37.93
C ASP A 159 6.79 -3.94 37.16
N PHE A 160 6.11 -3.07 36.39
CA PHE A 160 4.92 -3.42 35.60
C PHE A 160 5.22 -4.00 34.20
N LEU A 161 6.49 -4.03 33.79
CA LEU A 161 6.93 -4.23 32.39
C LEU A 161 6.91 -5.70 31.91
N ASN A 162 6.50 -6.68 32.73
CA ASN A 162 6.67 -8.11 32.41
C ASN A 162 5.43 -8.84 31.86
N LEU A 163 4.29 -8.17 31.65
CA LEU A 163 3.02 -8.85 31.35
C LEU A 163 2.46 -8.64 29.93
N HIS A 164 3.09 -7.80 29.09
CA HIS A 164 2.52 -7.43 27.79
C HIS A 164 3.39 -7.91 26.60
N PRO A 165 2.81 -8.53 25.55
CA PRO A 165 3.57 -9.04 24.39
C PRO A 165 4.41 -7.97 23.66
N PHE A 166 4.02 -6.69 23.75
CA PHE A 166 4.73 -5.56 23.13
C PHE A 166 5.90 -5.02 23.98
N HIS A 167 6.15 -5.55 25.17
CA HIS A 167 7.35 -5.15 25.92
C HIS A 167 8.64 -5.52 25.20
N LYS A 168 8.64 -6.66 24.52
CA LYS A 168 9.71 -7.06 23.60
C LYS A 168 9.87 -6.11 22.43
N ILE A 169 8.79 -5.43 22.01
CA ILE A 169 8.87 -4.39 20.98
C ILE A 169 9.59 -3.15 21.49
N LEU A 170 9.48 -2.84 22.77
CA LEU A 170 10.25 -1.75 23.38
C LEU A 170 11.75 -2.09 23.50
N GLU A 171 12.11 -3.38 23.57
CA GLU A 171 13.49 -3.89 23.61
C GLU A 171 14.19 -3.90 22.25
N PHE A 172 13.43 -3.89 21.14
CA PHE A 172 14.00 -3.75 19.80
C PHE A 172 14.67 -2.38 19.62
N ASP A 173 15.65 -2.28 18.73
CA ASP A 173 16.16 -0.98 18.32
C ASP A 173 15.11 -0.24 17.46
N GLN A 174 15.30 1.07 17.25
CA GLN A 174 14.34 1.91 16.53
C GLN A 174 14.03 1.38 15.11
N ARG A 175 15.04 0.86 14.39
CA ARG A 175 14.86 0.30 13.05
C ARG A 175 14.05 -0.99 13.06
N GLN A 176 14.31 -1.86 14.02
CA GLN A 176 13.57 -3.10 14.21
C GLN A 176 12.11 -2.82 14.58
N LYS A 177 11.84 -1.80 15.41
CA LYS A 177 10.47 -1.34 15.71
C LYS A 177 9.75 -0.88 14.44
N GLU A 178 10.38 0.01 13.68
CA GLU A 178 9.80 0.51 12.43
C GLU A 178 9.48 -0.62 11.46
N PHE A 179 10.40 -1.57 11.26
CA PHE A 179 10.19 -2.72 10.37
C PHE A 179 9.08 -3.65 10.85
N LEU A 180 9.06 -3.97 12.15
CA LEU A 180 8.10 -4.91 12.72
C LEU A 180 6.69 -4.30 12.82
N LEU A 181 6.60 -2.98 12.95
CA LEU A 181 5.33 -2.24 12.98
C LEU A 181 4.75 -1.99 11.58
N LEU A 182 5.57 -2.01 10.50
CA LEU A 182 5.09 -1.92 9.11
C LEU A 182 4.29 -3.16 8.66
N ASP A 183 4.59 -4.33 9.22
CA ASP A 183 3.87 -5.58 8.93
C ASP A 183 2.58 -5.74 9.76
N LEU A 184 2.39 -4.90 10.78
CA LEU A 184 1.23 -4.97 11.67
C LEU A 184 0.10 -4.05 11.17
N ASN A 185 -1.11 -4.60 11.15
CA ASN A 185 -2.30 -3.81 10.84
C ASN A 185 -2.45 -2.68 11.89
N PRO A 186 -2.72 -1.43 11.50
CA PRO A 186 -2.95 -0.34 12.43
C PRO A 186 -4.02 -0.61 13.49
N PHE A 187 -5.07 -1.38 13.18
CA PHE A 187 -6.05 -1.84 14.16
C PHE A 187 -5.45 -2.83 15.16
N ASP A 188 -4.56 -3.72 14.72
CA ASP A 188 -3.89 -4.67 15.61
C ASP A 188 -2.98 -3.90 16.59
N ILE A 189 -2.27 -2.87 16.12
CA ILE A 189 -1.46 -1.98 16.96
C ILE A 189 -2.37 -1.19 17.92
N ALA A 190 -3.38 -0.51 17.41
CA ALA A 190 -4.30 0.33 18.19
C ALA A 190 -4.97 -0.42 19.34
N TYR A 191 -5.49 -1.60 19.01
CA TYR A 191 -6.11 -2.48 19.98
C TYR A 191 -5.12 -2.88 21.07
N THR A 192 -3.89 -3.18 20.68
CA THR A 192 -2.86 -3.61 21.61
C THR A 192 -2.32 -2.45 22.47
N LEU A 193 -2.38 -1.23 21.94
CA LEU A 193 -2.04 -0.02 22.69
C LEU A 193 -3.16 0.41 23.65
N GLN A 194 -4.41 -0.02 23.44
CA GLN A 194 -5.57 0.50 24.16
C GLN A 194 -5.48 0.33 25.69
N ASP A 195 -4.94 -0.80 26.15
CA ASP A 195 -4.78 -1.12 27.58
C ASP A 195 -3.42 -0.69 28.14
N LEU A 196 -2.56 -0.06 27.33
CA LEU A 196 -1.29 0.47 27.79
C LEU A 196 -1.48 1.86 28.42
N GLU A 197 -0.66 2.15 29.42
CA GLU A 197 -0.54 3.52 29.93
C GLU A 197 0.09 4.44 28.86
N ASP A 198 -0.31 5.71 28.88
CA ASP A 198 0.01 6.68 27.83
C ASP A 198 1.52 6.89 27.61
N TYR A 199 2.33 6.75 28.67
CA TYR A 199 3.78 6.84 28.58
C TYR A 199 4.42 5.65 27.83
N LEU A 200 3.78 4.47 27.81
CA LEU A 200 4.22 3.29 27.05
C LEU A 200 3.76 3.34 25.60
N LYS A 201 2.59 3.94 25.35
CA LYS A 201 2.10 4.20 23.99
C LYS A 201 3.06 5.13 23.24
N LYS A 202 3.58 6.14 23.94
CA LYS A 202 4.43 7.19 23.37
C LYS A 202 5.59 6.63 22.52
N PRO A 203 6.55 5.84 23.05
CA PRO A 203 7.67 5.33 22.26
C PRO A 203 7.24 4.43 21.09
N ILE A 204 6.09 3.75 21.19
CA ILE A 204 5.57 2.93 20.09
C ILE A 204 5.03 3.84 18.98
N TYR A 205 4.22 4.85 19.31
CA TYR A 205 3.76 5.85 18.34
C TYR A 205 4.91 6.64 17.70
N PHE A 206 5.98 6.92 18.44
CA PHE A 206 7.19 7.56 17.88
C PHE A 206 7.99 6.64 16.94
N ALA A 207 7.80 5.32 17.03
CA ALA A 207 8.39 4.35 16.12
C ALA A 207 7.48 4.02 14.91
N LEU A 208 6.27 4.56 14.85
CA LEU A 208 5.40 4.44 13.69
C LEU A 208 5.70 5.53 12.68
N SER A 209 5.52 5.21 11.39
CA SER A 209 5.36 6.26 10.38
C SER A 209 4.18 7.14 10.80
N ARG A 210 4.20 8.40 10.40
CA ARG A 210 3.15 9.35 10.77
C ARG A 210 1.77 8.87 10.30
N GLU A 211 1.71 8.31 9.11
CA GLU A 211 0.51 7.74 8.49
C GLU A 211 0.04 6.50 9.26
N THR A 212 0.95 5.64 9.69
CA THR A 212 0.62 4.47 10.51
C THR A 212 0.14 4.91 11.89
N ALA A 213 0.81 5.86 12.54
CA ALA A 213 0.35 6.47 13.79
C ALA A 213 -1.06 7.08 13.63
N GLU A 214 -1.34 7.68 12.46
CA GLU A 214 -2.67 8.17 12.09
C GLU A 214 -3.73 7.09 12.02
N MET A 215 -3.41 6.00 11.33
CA MET A 215 -4.32 4.86 11.24
C MET A 215 -4.50 4.19 12.61
N VAL A 216 -3.46 4.10 13.43
CA VAL A 216 -3.50 3.52 14.78
C VAL A 216 -4.34 4.39 15.70
N LYS A 217 -4.23 5.72 15.63
CA LYS A 217 -5.07 6.63 16.41
C LYS A 217 -6.54 6.52 15.98
N TYR A 218 -6.81 6.58 14.68
CA TYR A 218 -8.18 6.40 14.16
C TYR A 218 -8.78 5.07 14.61
N ALA A 219 -8.00 3.99 14.51
CA ALA A 219 -8.43 2.68 14.99
C ALA A 219 -8.67 2.67 16.50
N SER A 220 -7.85 3.37 17.30
CA SER A 220 -8.04 3.49 18.76
C SER A 220 -9.36 4.19 19.07
N ASP A 221 -9.60 5.35 18.45
CA ASP A 221 -10.85 6.12 18.60
C ASP A 221 -12.08 5.30 18.16
N TRP A 222 -11.93 4.48 17.11
CA TRP A 222 -12.99 3.61 16.61
C TRP A 222 -13.28 2.45 17.58
N ILE A 223 -12.26 1.81 18.15
CA ILE A 223 -12.42 0.72 19.12
C ILE A 223 -13.09 1.24 20.40
N GLU A 224 -12.73 2.44 20.87
CA GLU A 224 -13.39 3.09 22.01
C GLU A 224 -14.88 3.33 21.77
N LYS A 225 -15.26 3.71 20.54
CA LYS A 225 -16.65 3.90 20.15
C LYS A 225 -17.43 2.60 19.91
N ASN A 226 -16.75 1.45 19.77
CA ASN A 226 -17.36 0.18 19.38
C ASN A 226 -16.95 -1.00 20.32
N PRO A 227 -17.25 -0.93 21.62
CA PRO A 227 -16.75 -1.89 22.62
C PRO A 227 -17.21 -3.34 22.42
N ASP A 228 -18.36 -3.57 21.80
CA ASP A 228 -18.90 -4.94 21.60
C ASP A 228 -18.09 -5.76 20.59
N ARG A 229 -17.41 -5.08 19.65
CA ARG A 229 -16.53 -5.72 18.65
C ARG A 229 -15.15 -6.03 19.21
N ARG A 230 -14.84 -5.52 20.41
CA ARG A 230 -13.53 -5.62 21.06
C ARG A 230 -13.11 -7.07 21.28
N LYS A 231 -13.97 -7.89 21.88
CA LYS A 231 -13.60 -9.25 22.32
C LYS A 231 -13.25 -10.21 21.17
N SER A 232 -13.90 -10.05 20.02
CA SER A 232 -13.64 -10.84 18.81
C SER A 232 -12.29 -10.53 18.18
N PHE A 233 -11.86 -9.26 18.22
CA PHE A 233 -10.55 -8.83 17.72
C PHE A 233 -9.39 -9.28 18.61
N GLN A 234 -9.55 -9.25 19.94
CA GLN A 234 -8.50 -9.67 20.90
C GLN A 234 -8.02 -11.10 20.65
N ASN A 235 -8.96 -12.00 20.36
CA ASN A 235 -8.68 -13.41 20.09
C ASN A 235 -7.92 -13.60 18.77
N LEU A 236 -8.24 -12.79 17.75
CA LEU A 236 -7.56 -12.82 16.45
C LEU A 236 -6.11 -12.36 16.58
N ILE A 237 -5.87 -11.25 17.28
CA ILE A 237 -4.53 -10.66 17.47
C ILE A 237 -3.63 -11.58 18.28
N THR A 238 -4.15 -12.14 19.39
CA THR A 238 -3.39 -13.07 20.24
C THR A 238 -2.92 -14.30 19.47
N SER A 239 -3.68 -14.75 18.46
CA SER A 239 -3.29 -15.86 17.60
C SER A 239 -2.17 -15.50 16.62
N ARG A 240 -2.15 -14.26 16.08
CA ARG A 240 -1.12 -13.76 15.14
C ARG A 240 0.20 -13.45 15.83
N MET A 241 0.12 -12.85 17.02
CA MET A 241 1.29 -12.42 17.80
C MET A 241 2.14 -13.58 18.34
N LYS A 242 1.55 -14.75 18.59
CA LYS A 242 2.27 -15.92 19.10
C LYS A 242 3.33 -16.51 18.14
N GLY A 243 3.36 -16.08 16.88
CA GLY A 243 4.28 -16.60 15.86
C GLY A 243 5.52 -15.74 15.56
N ILE A 244 5.69 -14.58 16.20
CA ILE A 244 6.79 -13.65 15.90
C ILE A 244 7.95 -13.87 16.88
N GLU A 245 9.03 -14.51 16.45
CA GLU A 245 10.27 -14.65 17.24
C GLU A 245 11.30 -13.55 16.89
N PRO A 246 12.00 -12.96 17.89
CA PRO A 246 12.96 -11.87 17.69
C PRO A 246 14.11 -12.14 16.70
N ASN A 247 14.45 -13.41 16.46
CA ASN A 247 15.62 -13.81 15.66
C ASN A 247 15.28 -14.23 14.22
N SER A 248 14.03 -14.13 13.76
CA SER A 248 13.64 -14.62 12.43
C SER A 248 13.86 -13.63 11.28
N ILE A 249 14.39 -12.43 11.54
CA ILE A 249 14.64 -11.39 10.51
C ILE A 249 16.05 -11.59 9.89
N GLU A 250 16.33 -12.76 9.31
CA GLU A 250 17.49 -12.93 8.41
C GLU A 250 17.12 -12.42 7.00
N LEU A 251 17.18 -11.10 6.79
CA LEU A 251 16.92 -10.44 5.50
C LEU A 251 17.85 -10.91 4.36
N ARG A 252 19.02 -11.49 4.68
CA ARG A 252 20.03 -11.89 3.68
C ARG A 252 19.69 -13.16 2.88
N LYS A 253 18.64 -13.90 3.23
CA LYS A 253 18.27 -15.16 2.54
C LYS A 253 16.83 -15.20 2.01
N ALA A 254 16.10 -14.08 2.05
CA ALA A 254 14.76 -14.03 1.52
C ALA A 254 14.79 -14.27 -0.01
N LYS A 255 14.41 -15.47 -0.44
CA LYS A 255 14.08 -15.72 -1.85
C LYS A 255 12.84 -14.88 -2.16
N PHE A 256 13.01 -13.76 -2.86
CA PHE A 256 11.91 -12.94 -3.38
C PHE A 256 11.13 -13.79 -4.41
N PRO A 257 9.95 -14.34 -4.08
CA PRO A 257 9.41 -15.47 -4.83
C PRO A 257 8.68 -15.07 -6.12
N PHE A 258 8.61 -13.78 -6.46
CA PHE A 258 7.78 -13.29 -7.56
C PHE A 258 8.49 -12.14 -8.27
N SER A 259 8.97 -12.42 -9.48
CA SER A 259 9.52 -11.46 -10.44
C SER A 259 8.52 -11.39 -11.59
N LEU A 260 7.90 -10.24 -11.82
CA LEU A 260 7.06 -9.99 -12.99
C LEU A 260 7.91 -9.70 -14.23
N LEU A 261 9.15 -9.25 -14.02
CA LEU A 261 10.14 -9.13 -15.09
C LEU A 261 10.70 -10.52 -15.44
N PRO A 262 10.66 -10.92 -16.72
CA PRO A 262 11.38 -12.10 -17.17
C PRO A 262 12.87 -11.91 -16.96
N LYS A 263 13.54 -12.97 -16.51
CA LYS A 263 15.00 -12.98 -16.37
C LYS A 263 15.67 -13.37 -17.68
N GLY A 264 16.81 -12.76 -17.99
CA GLY A 264 17.66 -13.07 -19.13
C GLY A 264 17.83 -11.91 -20.11
N GLU A 265 19.07 -11.73 -20.57
CA GLU A 265 19.54 -10.64 -21.46
C GLU A 265 18.68 -10.49 -22.73
N ASP A 266 18.17 -11.60 -23.26
CA ASP A 266 17.30 -11.60 -24.44
C ASP A 266 15.96 -10.85 -24.25
N PHE A 267 15.49 -10.60 -23.02
CA PHE A 267 14.14 -10.06 -22.81
C PHE A 267 13.98 -8.66 -23.40
N LEU A 268 14.93 -7.76 -23.11
CA LEU A 268 14.88 -6.38 -23.62
C LEU A 268 15.14 -6.32 -25.12
N ASP A 269 16.00 -7.21 -25.63
CA ASP A 269 16.27 -7.32 -27.07
C ASP A 269 15.06 -7.88 -27.84
N ARG A 270 14.31 -8.82 -27.24
CA ARG A 270 13.03 -9.31 -27.78
C ARG A 270 11.96 -8.21 -27.79
N LEU A 271 12.01 -7.29 -26.83
CA LEU A 271 11.16 -6.10 -26.81
C LEU A 271 11.65 -5.00 -27.76
N LYS A 272 12.83 -5.16 -28.36
CA LYS A 272 13.46 -4.23 -29.30
C LYS A 272 13.66 -2.82 -28.74
N LEU A 273 14.00 -2.72 -27.46
CA LEU A 273 14.32 -1.43 -26.86
C LEU A 273 15.62 -0.88 -27.43
N ASP A 274 15.63 0.40 -27.79
CA ASP A 274 16.83 1.06 -28.28
C ASP A 274 17.81 1.44 -27.15
N SER A 275 19.02 1.87 -27.50
CA SER A 275 20.05 2.22 -26.52
C SER A 275 19.66 3.42 -25.64
N GLY A 276 18.85 4.35 -26.14
CA GLY A 276 18.34 5.49 -25.38
C GLY A 276 17.29 5.07 -24.36
N GLU A 277 16.39 4.16 -24.74
CA GLU A 277 15.39 3.55 -23.85
C GLU A 277 16.07 2.75 -22.73
N LYS A 278 17.07 1.92 -23.04
CA LYS A 278 17.85 1.21 -22.03
C LYS A 278 18.56 2.17 -21.06
N SER A 279 19.11 3.28 -21.56
CA SER A 279 19.71 4.32 -20.72
C SER A 279 18.71 4.96 -19.74
N LYS A 280 17.46 5.18 -20.17
CA LYS A 280 16.40 5.66 -19.26
C LYS A 280 16.03 4.65 -18.18
N LEU A 281 16.07 3.34 -18.47
CA LEU A 281 15.87 2.31 -17.44
C LEU A 281 17.01 2.30 -16.42
N ILE A 282 18.26 2.48 -16.86
CA ILE A 282 19.42 2.62 -15.97
C ILE A 282 19.24 3.78 -15.00
N GLN A 283 18.85 4.95 -15.52
CA GLN A 283 18.57 6.12 -14.66
C GLN A 283 17.48 5.84 -13.63
N LEU A 284 16.43 5.10 -14.02
CA LEU A 284 15.39 4.66 -13.09
C LEU A 284 15.94 3.73 -11.99
N VAL A 285 16.79 2.76 -12.34
CA VAL A 285 17.43 1.87 -11.36
C VAL A 285 18.28 2.68 -10.37
N VAL A 286 19.06 3.64 -10.86
CA VAL A 286 19.87 4.53 -10.01
C VAL A 286 18.97 5.31 -9.04
N VAL A 287 17.85 5.88 -9.49
CA VAL A 287 16.90 6.56 -8.60
C VAL A 287 16.37 5.63 -7.51
N LEU A 288 16.02 4.38 -7.85
CA LEU A 288 15.54 3.39 -6.89
C LEU A 288 16.63 3.04 -5.86
N MET A 289 17.88 2.89 -6.29
CA MET A 289 19.03 2.67 -5.41
C MET A 289 19.26 3.86 -4.47
N SER A 290 19.19 5.09 -4.98
CA SER A 290 19.32 6.31 -4.17
C SER A 290 18.23 6.40 -3.10
N VAL A 291 17.00 5.99 -3.42
CA VAL A 291 15.92 5.91 -2.44
C VAL A 291 16.20 4.83 -1.39
N ALA A 292 16.66 3.64 -1.79
CA ALA A 292 17.03 2.58 -0.85
C ALA A 292 18.12 3.04 0.13
N SER A 293 19.15 3.69 -0.40
CA SER A 293 20.24 4.28 0.38
C SER A 293 19.74 5.30 1.38
N SER A 294 18.92 6.26 0.92
CA SER A 294 18.34 7.29 1.77
C SER A 294 17.43 6.70 2.85
N ILE A 295 16.57 5.73 2.52
CA ILE A 295 15.71 5.07 3.52
C ILE A 295 16.56 4.39 4.58
N ARG A 296 17.64 3.70 4.16
CA ARG A 296 18.55 3.02 5.07
C ARG A 296 19.26 4.01 5.98
N GLU A 297 19.82 5.08 5.44
CA GLU A 297 20.65 6.03 6.19
C GLU A 297 19.84 6.99 7.06
N LYS A 298 18.72 7.49 6.52
CA LYS A 298 17.97 8.63 7.07
C LYS A 298 16.54 8.27 7.49
N GLY A 299 16.11 7.04 7.21
CA GLY A 299 14.73 6.60 7.44
C GLY A 299 13.74 7.09 6.38
N PHE A 300 12.50 6.61 6.47
CA PHE A 300 11.45 6.89 5.48
C PHE A 300 11.02 8.36 5.43
N LEU A 301 10.92 9.02 6.59
CA LEU A 301 10.42 10.39 6.69
C LEU A 301 11.34 11.40 5.96
N GLU A 302 12.64 11.33 6.21
CA GLU A 302 13.61 12.23 5.59
C GLU A 302 13.79 11.92 4.10
N SER A 303 13.62 10.66 3.71
CA SER A 303 13.70 10.23 2.31
C SER A 303 12.58 10.79 1.43
N ARG A 304 11.51 11.36 2.02
CA ARG A 304 10.45 12.07 1.25
C ARG A 304 10.94 13.27 0.48
N VAL A 305 12.06 13.88 0.87
CA VAL A 305 12.65 15.00 0.12
C VAL A 305 12.95 14.58 -1.33
N ILE A 306 13.29 13.31 -1.58
CA ILE A 306 13.54 12.79 -2.92
C ILE A 306 12.30 12.92 -3.82
N LEU A 307 11.09 12.77 -3.29
CA LEU A 307 9.86 12.93 -4.07
C LEU A 307 9.71 14.35 -4.64
N SER A 308 10.28 15.36 -3.98
CA SER A 308 10.24 16.75 -4.46
C SER A 308 11.19 17.00 -5.65
N GLN A 309 12.18 16.13 -5.83
CA GLN A 309 13.16 16.21 -6.92
C GLN A 309 12.68 15.49 -8.18
N ILE A 310 11.69 14.61 -8.06
CA ILE A 310 11.07 13.92 -9.18
C ILE A 310 10.06 14.86 -9.85
N ASP A 311 10.27 15.09 -11.15
CA ASP A 311 9.39 15.90 -12.00
C ASP A 311 8.04 15.19 -12.20
N ASP A 312 6.97 15.75 -11.61
CA ASP A 312 5.59 15.22 -11.62
C ASP A 312 4.99 15.16 -13.02
N GLU A 313 5.45 16.01 -13.94
CA GLU A 313 4.93 16.02 -15.30
C GLU A 313 5.55 14.90 -16.13
N LYS A 314 6.82 14.55 -15.84
CA LYS A 314 7.57 13.54 -16.59
C LYS A 314 7.54 12.14 -15.97
N ASN A 315 7.46 12.05 -14.65
CA ASN A 315 7.51 10.77 -13.93
C ASN A 315 6.41 10.64 -12.85
N PRO A 316 5.12 10.92 -13.16
CA PRO A 316 4.07 10.88 -12.15
C PRO A 316 3.91 9.48 -11.52
N PHE A 317 4.03 8.40 -12.29
CA PHE A 317 3.88 7.02 -11.80
C PHE A 317 4.99 6.64 -10.83
N LEU A 318 6.24 7.00 -11.13
CA LEU A 318 7.37 6.76 -10.24
C LEU A 318 7.19 7.50 -8.91
N LYS A 319 6.84 8.79 -8.96
CA LYS A 319 6.64 9.59 -7.76
C LYS A 319 5.51 9.04 -6.89
N PHE A 320 4.40 8.65 -7.50
CA PHE A 320 3.30 7.98 -6.82
C PHE A 320 3.76 6.70 -6.11
N SER A 321 4.43 5.83 -6.85
CA SER A 321 4.85 4.51 -6.39
C SER A 321 5.82 4.63 -5.21
N LEU A 322 6.81 5.51 -5.32
CA LEU A 322 7.72 5.83 -4.22
C LEU A 322 7.01 6.49 -3.04
N GLY A 323 6.00 7.32 -3.32
CA GLY A 323 5.12 7.87 -2.30
C GLY A 323 4.45 6.78 -1.45
N LEU A 324 3.91 5.73 -2.09
CA LEU A 324 3.33 4.60 -1.35
C LEU A 324 4.37 3.88 -0.48
N VAL A 325 5.59 3.69 -0.98
CA VAL A 325 6.69 3.09 -0.19
C VAL A 325 7.01 3.97 1.02
N LEU A 326 7.18 5.28 0.82
CA LEU A 326 7.58 6.21 1.87
C LEU A 326 6.49 6.52 2.89
N ASP A 327 5.22 6.31 2.51
CA ASP A 327 4.08 6.33 3.43
C ASP A 327 4.02 5.07 4.32
N GLY A 328 4.81 4.03 4.00
CA GLY A 328 4.87 2.79 4.76
C GLY A 328 3.74 1.81 4.46
N TYR A 329 3.14 1.87 3.26
CA TYR A 329 2.15 0.86 2.88
C TYR A 329 2.79 -0.53 2.71
N SER A 330 2.04 -1.57 3.06
CA SER A 330 2.53 -2.95 2.93
C SER A 330 2.94 -3.29 1.48
N PRO A 331 3.97 -4.13 1.27
CA PRO A 331 4.40 -4.53 -0.08
C PRO A 331 3.28 -5.13 -0.93
N GLN A 332 2.37 -5.91 -0.32
CA GLN A 332 1.24 -6.51 -1.02
C GLN A 332 0.25 -5.45 -1.52
N PHE A 333 -0.03 -4.42 -0.71
CA PHE A 333 -0.90 -3.33 -1.13
C PHE A 333 -0.27 -2.51 -2.27
N ILE A 334 1.03 -2.21 -2.16
CA ILE A 334 1.77 -1.49 -3.21
C ILE A 334 1.68 -2.29 -4.51
N GLN A 335 1.98 -3.58 -4.46
CA GLN A 335 1.86 -4.47 -5.62
C GLN A 335 0.44 -4.45 -6.21
N ASP A 336 -0.59 -4.68 -5.38
CA ASP A 336 -1.99 -4.70 -5.82
C ASP A 336 -2.39 -3.40 -6.56
N VAL A 337 -1.99 -2.24 -6.02
CA VAL A 337 -2.34 -0.93 -6.57
C VAL A 337 -1.58 -0.67 -7.87
N LEU A 338 -0.27 -0.87 -7.87
CA LEU A 338 0.58 -0.59 -9.03
C LEU A 338 0.32 -1.55 -10.20
N GLU A 339 0.03 -2.83 -9.95
CA GLU A 339 -0.41 -3.76 -10.99
C GLU A 339 -1.69 -3.28 -11.67
N LYS A 340 -2.68 -2.81 -10.89
CA LYS A 340 -3.94 -2.28 -11.45
C LYS A 340 -3.72 -1.05 -12.32
N PHE A 341 -2.84 -0.13 -11.89
CA PHE A 341 -2.44 1.02 -12.71
C PHE A 341 -1.91 0.58 -14.06
N ILE A 342 -0.89 -0.28 -14.06
CA ILE A 342 -0.23 -0.77 -15.28
C ILE A 342 -1.24 -1.44 -16.22
N LEU A 343 -2.14 -2.25 -15.68
CA LEU A 343 -3.17 -2.92 -16.46
C LEU A 343 -4.24 -1.98 -17.03
N SER A 344 -4.49 -0.85 -16.37
CA SER A 344 -5.54 0.12 -16.76
C SER A 344 -5.06 1.23 -17.69
N ASP A 345 -3.75 1.54 -17.71
CA ASP A 345 -3.19 2.66 -18.49
C ASP A 345 -2.94 2.33 -19.96
N ASN A 346 -3.28 1.13 -20.43
CA ASN A 346 -3.05 0.66 -21.81
C ASN A 346 -1.60 0.89 -22.29
N ALA A 347 -0.64 0.96 -21.37
CA ALA A 347 0.77 1.19 -21.68
C ALA A 347 1.34 0.04 -22.53
N TYR A 348 2.21 0.35 -23.48
CA TYR A 348 2.87 -0.62 -24.35
C TYR A 348 4.33 -0.23 -24.60
N GLY A 349 5.12 -1.19 -25.10
CA GLY A 349 6.53 -0.98 -25.42
C GLY A 349 7.34 -0.53 -24.19
N PHE A 350 8.18 0.49 -24.38
CA PHE A 350 9.05 1.02 -23.33
C PHE A 350 8.32 1.47 -22.06
N GLU A 351 7.20 2.18 -22.18
CA GLU A 351 6.47 2.68 -20.99
C GLU A 351 5.90 1.56 -20.12
N PHE A 352 5.48 0.45 -20.75
CA PHE A 352 5.06 -0.73 -20.02
C PHE A 352 6.22 -1.35 -19.24
N VAL A 353 7.39 -1.53 -19.88
CA VAL A 353 8.60 -2.09 -19.25
C VAL A 353 9.07 -1.18 -18.11
N ARG A 354 9.13 0.13 -18.36
CA ARG A 354 9.48 1.13 -17.37
C ARG A 354 8.56 1.05 -16.14
N SER A 355 7.25 0.90 -16.36
CA SER A 355 6.29 0.75 -15.25
C SER A 355 6.50 -0.54 -14.46
N LEU A 356 6.88 -1.66 -15.11
CA LEU A 356 7.27 -2.88 -14.41
C LEU A 356 8.54 -2.69 -13.57
N PHE A 357 9.53 -1.95 -14.07
CA PHE A 357 10.71 -1.61 -13.28
C PHE A 357 10.35 -0.78 -12.04
N VAL A 358 9.45 0.20 -12.17
CA VAL A 358 8.95 0.98 -11.02
C VAL A 358 8.25 0.07 -10.00
N LEU A 359 7.34 -0.79 -10.47
CA LEU A 359 6.59 -1.73 -9.63
C LEU A 359 7.55 -2.63 -8.83
N GLU A 360 8.46 -3.31 -9.53
CA GLU A 360 9.44 -4.21 -8.90
C GLU A 360 10.32 -3.46 -7.91
N GLY A 361 10.87 -2.32 -8.32
CA GLY A 361 11.70 -1.47 -7.46
C GLY A 361 11.00 -1.07 -6.17
N CYS A 362 9.73 -0.65 -6.25
CA CYS A 362 8.94 -0.28 -5.08
C CYS A 362 8.62 -1.47 -4.16
N ILE A 363 8.41 -2.67 -4.73
CA ILE A 363 8.26 -3.90 -3.94
C ILE A 363 9.57 -4.24 -3.21
N PHE A 364 10.73 -4.10 -3.86
CA PHE A 364 12.03 -4.30 -3.20
C PHE A 364 12.26 -3.27 -2.08
N LEU A 365 12.02 -2.00 -2.36
CA LEU A 365 12.17 -0.92 -1.39
C LEU A 365 11.27 -1.12 -0.16
N SER A 366 9.98 -1.44 -0.37
CA SER A 366 9.04 -1.69 0.73
C SER A 366 9.39 -2.92 1.57
N ARG A 367 10.23 -3.83 1.06
CA ARG A 367 10.78 -4.98 1.80
C ARG A 367 12.15 -4.70 2.43
N GLY A 368 12.65 -3.46 2.35
CA GLY A 368 13.95 -3.07 2.91
C GLY A 368 15.15 -3.61 2.14
N ALA A 369 15.03 -3.81 0.82
CA ALA A 369 16.16 -4.20 -0.01
C ALA A 369 17.26 -3.13 -0.02
N THR A 370 18.52 -3.57 -0.08
CA THR A 370 19.68 -2.68 -0.23
C THR A 370 19.86 -2.26 -1.70
N GLU A 371 20.69 -1.25 -1.92
CA GLU A 371 21.06 -0.79 -3.26
C GLU A 371 21.67 -1.92 -4.08
N GLU A 372 22.54 -2.73 -3.46
CA GLU A 372 23.19 -3.90 -4.07
C GLU A 372 22.17 -4.95 -4.52
N VAL A 373 21.18 -5.27 -3.68
CA VAL A 373 20.13 -6.25 -4.01
C VAL A 373 19.27 -5.75 -5.17
N ILE A 374 18.94 -4.46 -5.18
CA ILE A 374 18.19 -3.83 -6.27
C ILE A 374 19.00 -3.87 -7.58
N LEU A 375 20.29 -3.51 -7.51
CA LEU A 375 21.19 -3.52 -8.65
C LEU A 375 21.29 -4.91 -9.27
N ASP A 376 21.66 -5.92 -8.46
CA ASP A 376 21.83 -7.29 -8.93
C ASP A 376 20.53 -7.89 -9.49
N TYR A 377 19.38 -7.48 -8.95
CA TYR A 377 18.09 -7.89 -9.51
C TYR A 377 17.85 -7.29 -10.91
N PHE A 378 18.05 -5.99 -11.08
CA PHE A 378 17.81 -5.35 -12.37
C PHE A 378 18.86 -5.69 -13.41
N LEU A 379 20.11 -5.99 -13.02
CA LEU A 379 21.14 -6.51 -13.93
C LEU A 379 20.76 -7.87 -14.52
N GLN A 380 20.02 -8.72 -13.81
CA GLN A 380 19.48 -9.97 -14.39
C GLN A 380 18.48 -9.73 -15.54
N THR A 381 17.93 -8.50 -15.62
CA THR A 381 17.00 -8.09 -16.68
C THR A 381 17.69 -7.24 -17.75
N LEU A 382 18.59 -6.33 -17.34
CA LEU A 382 19.30 -5.41 -18.22
C LEU A 382 20.47 -6.06 -18.95
N GLY A 383 21.16 -7.01 -18.30
CA GLY A 383 22.45 -7.57 -18.71
C GLY A 383 23.60 -7.03 -17.86
N GLU A 384 24.60 -7.89 -17.57
CA GLU A 384 25.75 -7.54 -16.72
C GLU A 384 26.65 -6.46 -17.35
N GLU A 385 26.62 -6.29 -18.68
CA GLU A 385 27.35 -5.25 -19.39
C GLU A 385 26.91 -3.82 -19.03
N TYR A 386 25.77 -3.68 -18.36
CA TYR A 386 25.27 -2.39 -17.87
C TYR A 386 25.75 -2.02 -16.47
N ARG A 387 26.45 -2.92 -15.76
CA ARG A 387 26.97 -2.68 -14.41
C ARG A 387 27.88 -1.45 -14.36
N GLU A 388 28.90 -1.40 -15.21
CA GLU A 388 29.85 -0.26 -15.25
C GLU A 388 29.13 1.06 -15.54
N LYS A 389 28.10 1.05 -16.42
CA LYS A 389 27.33 2.26 -16.73
C LYS A 389 26.52 2.74 -15.53
N ILE A 390 25.93 1.81 -14.77
CA ILE A 390 25.19 2.16 -13.56
C ILE A 390 26.14 2.74 -12.50
N GLU A 391 27.31 2.12 -12.30
CA GLU A 391 28.33 2.60 -11.36
C GLU A 391 28.81 4.01 -11.71
N VAL A 392 29.13 4.28 -12.98
CA VAL A 392 29.49 5.64 -13.44
C VAL A 392 28.36 6.64 -13.18
N PHE A 393 27.11 6.28 -13.42
CA PHE A 393 25.97 7.16 -13.14
C PHE A 393 25.79 7.45 -11.65
N ILE A 394 26.08 6.48 -10.79
CA ILE A 394 26.05 6.66 -9.33
C ILE A 394 27.13 7.66 -8.93
N ASP A 395 28.37 7.46 -9.36
CA ASP A 395 29.48 8.36 -9.05
C ASP A 395 29.17 9.80 -9.48
N GLU A 396 28.65 10.00 -10.69
CA GLU A 396 28.26 11.33 -11.19
C GLU A 396 27.12 12.01 -10.41
N MET A 397 26.23 11.22 -9.80
CA MET A 397 25.09 11.72 -9.03
C MET A 397 25.46 12.06 -7.57
N PHE A 398 26.43 11.36 -6.98
CA PHE A 398 26.76 11.47 -5.56
C PHE A 398 28.08 12.21 -5.27
N ASP A 399 28.95 12.45 -6.25
CA ASP A 399 30.14 13.31 -6.12
C ASP A 399 29.84 14.83 -6.25
N LYS A 400 28.56 15.23 -6.17
CA LYS A 400 28.10 16.63 -6.12
C LYS A 400 27.32 16.88 -4.84
#